data_AF-A0A925SSG1-F1
#
_entry.id   AF-A0A925SSG1-F1
#
_cell.length_a   1.000
_cell.length_b   1.000
_cell.length_c   1.000
_cell.angle_alpha   90.00
_cell.angle_beta   90.00
_cell.angle_gamma   90.00
#
_symmetry.space_group_name_H-M   'P 1'
#
loop_
_entity.id
_entity.type
_entity.pdbx_description
1 polymer ?
#
loop_
_entity_poly.entity_id
_entity_poly.type
_entity_poly.pdbx_seq_one_letter_code
_entity_poly.pdbx_strand_id
1 'polypeptide(L)'
;MTDSPYVLLDDSLTPAGRSLLYTDPERVVAAYAPDEVAGALDQVEAGLAQGLHAAGFFAYELGYCLEPKLRRLVPEGRRVPLLW
;
A
#
# COMPACT_ATOMS: atom_id res chain seq x y z
N MET A 1 22.35 -7.96 -2.10
CA MET A 1 20.94 -8.09 -1.67
C MET A 1 20.57 -6.78 -1.04
N THR A 2 19.56 -6.08 -1.54
CA THR A 2 19.10 -4.83 -0.93
C THR A 2 18.40 -5.20 0.39
N ASP A 3 18.92 -4.72 1.51
CA ASP A 3 18.29 -4.91 2.84
C ASP A 3 16.96 -4.14 2.96
N SER A 4 16.70 -3.26 1.98
CA SER A 4 15.51 -2.42 1.88
C SER A 4 14.46 -3.06 0.96
N PRO A 5 13.16 -2.95 1.29
CA PRO A 5 12.09 -3.44 0.42
C PRO A 5 12.05 -2.68 -0.91
N TYR A 6 11.52 -3.34 -1.95
CA TYR A 6 11.36 -2.80 -3.29
C TYR A 6 10.03 -3.23 -3.92
N VAL A 7 9.55 -2.48 -4.91
CA VAL A 7 8.37 -2.83 -5.72
C VAL A 7 8.77 -2.84 -7.20
N LEU A 8 8.58 -3.98 -7.86
CA LEU A 8 8.72 -4.11 -9.31
C LEU A 8 7.32 -4.26 -9.91
N LEU A 9 6.94 -3.33 -10.78
CA LEU A 9 5.75 -3.42 -11.60
C LEU A 9 6.18 -3.75 -13.02
N ASP A 10 5.84 -4.93 -13.51
CA ASP A 10 6.22 -5.41 -14.83
C ASP A 10 4.99 -5.53 -15.74
N ASP A 11 4.97 -4.74 -16.81
CA ASP A 11 3.99 -4.89 -17.88
C ASP A 11 4.59 -5.74 -19.02
N SER A 12 4.20 -7.00 -19.07
CA SER A 12 4.61 -7.96 -20.11
C SER A 12 3.50 -8.26 -21.14
N LEU A 13 2.41 -7.48 -21.14
CA LEU A 13 1.28 -7.71 -22.04
C LEU A 13 1.61 -7.40 -23.50
N THR A 14 2.60 -6.54 -23.76
CA THR A 14 3.03 -6.18 -25.11
C THR A 14 4.55 -6.10 -25.21
N PRO A 15 5.15 -6.23 -26.42
CA PRO A 15 6.58 -6.02 -26.62
C PRO A 15 7.09 -4.62 -26.27
N ALA A 16 6.18 -3.63 -26.16
CA ALA A 16 6.48 -2.26 -25.74
C ALA A 16 6.15 -2.00 -24.26
N GLY A 17 5.80 -3.06 -23.52
CA GLY A 17 5.54 -3.00 -22.09
C GLY A 17 6.75 -2.48 -21.33
N ARG A 18 6.48 -1.84 -20.19
CA ARG A 18 7.50 -1.19 -19.36
C ARG A 18 7.54 -1.81 -17.98
N SER A 19 8.74 -1.95 -17.44
CA SER A 19 8.94 -2.29 -16.04
C SER A 19 9.30 -1.03 -15.25
N LEU A 20 8.69 -0.86 -14.07
CA LEU A 20 9.00 0.20 -13.12
C LEU A 20 9.57 -0.45 -11.87
N LEU A 21 10.78 -0.04 -11.48
CA LEU A 21 11.44 -0.50 -10.26
C LEU A 21 11.52 0.65 -9.26
N TYR A 22 10.87 0.48 -8.11
CA TYR A 22 10.94 1.39 -6.96
C TYR A 22 11.83 0.75 -5.88
N THR A 23 12.92 1.41 -5.52
CA THR A 23 13.91 0.98 -4.52
C THR A 23 14.21 2.10 -3.55
N ASP A 24 14.86 1.80 -2.43
CA ASP A 24 15.32 2.77 -1.43
C ASP A 24 14.21 3.76 -1.02
N PRO A 25 13.08 3.26 -0.47
CA PRO A 25 11.94 4.10 -0.15
C PRO A 25 12.32 5.12 0.92
N GLU A 26 11.92 6.37 0.70
CA GLU A 26 12.01 7.45 1.70
C GLU A 26 11.27 7.09 3.00
N ARG A 27 10.23 6.25 2.87
CA ARG A 27 9.38 5.78 3.98
C ARG A 27 8.55 4.58 3.56
N VAL A 28 8.26 3.73 4.54
CA VAL A 28 7.29 2.63 4.43
C VAL A 28 6.06 3.02 5.25
N VAL A 29 4.87 2.96 4.66
CA VAL A 29 3.60 3.33 5.32
C VAL A 29 2.74 2.08 5.41
N ALA A 30 2.43 1.62 6.62
CA ALA A 30 1.62 0.43 6.81
C ALA A 30 0.50 0.66 7.84
N ALA A 31 -0.64 0.00 7.63
CA ALA A 31 -1.74 -0.05 8.58
C ALA A 31 -2.11 -1.51 8.87
N TYR A 32 -1.95 -1.97 10.11
CA TYR A 32 -2.33 -3.32 10.55
C TYR A 32 -3.74 -3.34 11.16
N ALA A 33 -4.15 -2.25 11.80
CA ALA A 33 -5.44 -2.08 12.44
C ALA A 33 -6.38 -1.13 11.65
N PRO A 34 -7.71 -1.34 11.71
CA PRO A 34 -8.67 -0.50 10.97
C PRO A 34 -8.68 0.98 11.32
N ASP A 35 -8.23 1.36 12.51
CA ASP A 35 -8.09 2.73 12.99
C ASP A 35 -6.81 3.42 12.47
N GLU A 36 -5.81 2.66 12.03
CA GLU A 36 -4.59 3.20 11.43
C GLU A 36 -4.78 3.60 9.96
N VAL A 37 -5.79 3.04 9.28
CA VAL A 37 -6.00 3.21 7.83
C VAL A 37 -6.10 4.67 7.40
N ALA A 38 -6.89 5.48 8.12
CA ALA A 38 -7.06 6.89 7.76
C ALA A 38 -5.73 7.66 7.85
N GLY A 39 -5.03 7.54 8.98
CA GLY A 39 -3.75 8.22 9.19
C GLY A 39 -2.64 7.70 8.27
N ALA A 40 -2.72 6.47 7.79
CA ALA A 40 -1.81 5.91 6.80
C ALA A 40 -2.11 6.45 5.38
N LEU A 41 -3.38 6.63 5.01
CA LEU A 41 -3.76 7.27 3.74
C LEU A 41 -3.38 8.75 3.71
N ASP A 42 -3.62 9.50 4.78
CA ASP A 42 -3.19 10.90 4.93
C ASP A 42 -1.68 11.04 4.69
N GLN A 43 -0.94 10.07 5.23
CA GLN A 43 0.49 9.93 5.09
C GLN A 43 0.93 9.68 3.65
N VAL A 44 0.22 8.85 2.89
CA VAL A 44 0.47 8.64 1.45
C VAL A 44 0.18 9.92 0.68
N GLU A 45 -0.96 10.56 0.92
CA GLU A 45 -1.36 11.81 0.27
C GLU A 45 -0.35 12.93 0.50
N ALA A 46 0.14 13.09 1.73
CA ALA A 46 1.17 14.08 2.06
C ALA A 46 2.49 13.85 1.31
N GLY A 47 2.86 12.58 1.05
CA GLY A 47 4.04 12.23 0.26
C GLY A 47 3.85 12.55 -1.22
N LEU A 48 2.69 12.20 -1.78
CA LEU A 48 2.32 12.53 -3.15
C LEU A 48 2.33 14.05 -3.39
N ALA A 49 1.82 14.83 -2.42
CA ALA A 49 1.83 16.29 -2.48
C ALA A 49 3.24 16.91 -2.50
N GLN A 50 4.25 16.17 -2.03
CA GLN A 50 5.67 16.55 -2.08
C GLN A 50 6.37 16.10 -3.36
N GLY A 51 5.65 15.45 -4.29
CA GLY A 51 6.21 14.92 -5.54
C GLY A 51 6.85 13.53 -5.40
N LEU A 52 6.64 12.83 -4.28
CA LEU A 52 7.06 11.45 -4.12
C LEU A 52 6.13 10.50 -4.89
N HIS A 53 6.61 9.27 -5.13
CA HIS A 53 5.79 8.17 -5.63
C HIS A 53 5.34 7.26 -4.48
N ALA A 54 4.16 6.65 -4.60
CA ALA A 54 3.69 5.59 -3.74
C ALA A 54 3.63 4.28 -4.53
N ALA A 55 4.23 3.22 -4.00
CA ALA A 55 4.24 1.88 -4.60
C ALA A 55 4.12 0.85 -3.47
N GLY A 56 3.16 -0.07 -3.59
CA GLY A 56 2.78 -0.96 -2.51
C GLY A 56 1.50 -1.73 -2.84
N PHE A 57 0.76 -2.15 -1.83
CA PHE A 57 -0.51 -2.85 -2.00
C PHE A 57 -1.58 -2.44 -0.98
N PHE A 58 -2.83 -2.62 -1.37
CA PHE A 58 -3.97 -2.64 -0.47
C PHE A 58 -4.48 -4.08 -0.36
N ALA A 59 -4.60 -4.59 0.86
CA ALA A 59 -5.22 -5.89 1.09
C ALA A 59 -6.71 -5.81 0.77
N TYR A 60 -7.30 -6.93 0.38
CA TYR A 60 -8.73 -7.00 0.08
C TYR A 60 -9.59 -6.51 1.26
N GLU A 61 -9.15 -6.83 2.49
CA GLU A 61 -9.82 -6.46 3.73
C GLU A 61 -9.80 -4.96 4.03
N LEU A 62 -8.97 -4.16 3.35
CA LEU A 62 -9.01 -2.69 3.47
C LEU A 62 -10.37 -2.14 3.06
N GLY A 63 -11.05 -2.78 2.11
CA GLY A 63 -12.39 -2.39 1.67
C GLY A 63 -13.41 -2.35 2.80
N TYR A 64 -13.28 -3.20 3.83
CA TYR A 64 -14.18 -3.17 5.01
C TYR A 64 -13.99 -1.92 5.87
N CYS A 65 -12.86 -1.23 5.77
CA CYS A 65 -12.55 -0.03 6.53
C CYS A 65 -13.10 1.25 5.87
N LEU A 66 -13.44 1.19 4.59
CA LEU A 66 -13.90 2.35 3.79
C LEU A 66 -15.40 2.63 3.91
N GLU A 67 -16.18 1.66 4.39
CA GLU A 67 -17.62 1.80 4.64
C GLU A 67 -17.91 1.48 6.11
N PRO A 68 -18.37 2.45 6.93
CA PRO A 68 -18.63 2.25 8.36
C PRO A 68 -19.51 1.04 8.69
N LYS A 69 -20.50 0.71 7.84
CA LYS A 69 -21.39 -0.45 8.04
C LYS A 69 -20.67 -1.79 7.89
N LEU A 70 -19.55 -1.83 7.17
CA LEU A 70 -18.77 -3.03 6.90
C LEU A 70 -17.62 -3.23 7.89
N ARG A 71 -17.28 -2.22 8.71
CA ARG A 71 -16.12 -2.24 9.62
C ARG A 71 -16.10 -3.45 10.56
N ARG A 72 -17.28 -3.92 10.99
CA ARG A 72 -17.42 -5.11 11.85
C ARG A 72 -17.09 -6.45 11.16
N LEU A 73 -16.95 -6.46 9.84
CA LEU A 73 -16.66 -7.65 9.03
C LEU A 73 -15.15 -7.83 8.78
N VAL A 74 -14.33 -6.90 9.26
CA VAL A 74 -12.87 -6.98 9.28
C VAL A 74 -12.45 -8.31 9.94
N PRO A 75 -11.79 -9.23 9.22
CA PRO A 75 -11.32 -10.49 9.80
C PRO A 75 -10.24 -10.26 10.86
N GLU A 76 -10.31 -11.02 11.95
CA GLU A 76 -9.26 -11.09 12.96
C GLU A 76 -8.10 -11.99 12.48
N GLY A 77 -6.93 -11.87 13.13
CA GLY A 77 -5.80 -12.77 12.87
C GLY A 77 -5.16 -12.64 11.49
N ARG A 78 -5.33 -11.50 10.79
CA ARG A 78 -4.69 -11.24 9.50
C ARG A 78 -3.16 -11.29 9.62
N ARG A 79 -2.52 -11.88 8.61
CA ARG A 79 -1.05 -12.03 8.53
C ARG A 79 -0.36 -10.93 7.73
N VAL A 80 -1.15 -10.09 7.05
CA VAL A 80 -0.68 -8.96 6.25
C VAL A 80 -1.38 -7.68 6.72
N PRO A 81 -0.74 -6.51 6.57
CA PRO A 81 -1.40 -5.24 6.86
C PRO A 81 -2.54 -4.98 5.85
N LEU A 82 -3.44 -4.07 6.21
CA LEU A 82 -4.51 -3.54 5.36
C LEU A 82 -3.95 -2.73 4.18
N LEU A 83 -2.85 -2.02 4.39
CA LEU A 83 -2.04 -1.41 3.34
C LEU A 83 -0.57 -1.43 3.73
N TRP A 84 0.30 -1.46 2.72
CA TRP A 84 1.75 -1.33 2.84
C TRP A 84 2.31 -0.65 1.60
#